data_AF-A0A527FXA8-F1
#
_entry.id   AF-A0A527FXA8-F1
#
_cell.length_a   1.000
_cell.length_b   1.000
_cell.length_c   1.000
_cell.angle_alpha   90.00
_cell.angle_beta   90.00
_cell.angle_gamma   90.00
#
_symmetry.space_group_name_H-M   'P 1'
#
loop_
_entity.id
_entity.type
_entity.pdbx_description
1 polymer ?
#
loop_
_entity_poly.entity_id
_entity_poly.type
_entity_poly.pdbx_seq_one_letter_code
_entity_poly.pdbx_strand_id
1 'polypeptide(L)'
;ELSGARLADLTDAAMLSELAMTAGIHQCEWRDMLDQGLVPETHKLRDRLLADGVNGVIYPSFMSPGGTCVALWRWNEDGAPRLEVVDPDR
;
A
#
# COMPACT_ATOMS: atom_id res chain seq x y z
N GLU A 1 -13.15 4.07 10.01
CA GLU A 1 -13.00 2.61 10.15
C GLU A 1 -12.87 1.96 8.77
N LEU A 2 -11.99 0.96 8.63
CA LEU A 2 -11.83 0.16 7.42
C LEU A 2 -12.30 -1.27 7.70
N SER A 3 -13.15 -1.83 6.84
CA SER A 3 -13.68 -3.18 6.98
C SER A 3 -13.65 -3.95 5.65
N GLY A 4 -13.51 -5.27 5.74
CA GLY A 4 -13.50 -6.16 4.57
C GLY A 4 -12.27 -6.05 3.67
N ALA A 5 -11.22 -5.35 4.10
CA ALA A 5 -10.00 -5.16 3.31
C ALA A 5 -8.96 -6.25 3.57
N ARG A 6 -8.36 -6.76 2.49
CA ARG A 6 -7.10 -7.51 2.54
C ARG A 6 -5.95 -6.54 2.26
N LEU A 7 -5.13 -6.27 3.27
CA LEU A 7 -3.96 -5.42 3.14
C LEU A 7 -2.67 -6.25 3.21
N ALA A 8 -1.70 -5.93 2.37
CA ALA A 8 -0.35 -6.47 2.48
C ALA A 8 0.51 -5.56 3.35
N ASP A 9 1.09 -6.10 4.42
CA ASP A 9 1.98 -5.37 5.32
C ASP A 9 3.43 -5.42 4.80
N LEU A 10 3.88 -4.35 4.17
CA LEU A 10 5.24 -4.23 3.65
C LEU A 10 6.25 -3.77 4.72
N THR A 11 5.82 -3.64 5.98
CA THR A 11 6.71 -3.50 7.14
C THR A 11 7.17 -4.85 7.66
N ASP A 12 6.43 -5.92 7.36
CA ASP A 12 6.79 -7.29 7.69
C ASP A 12 7.81 -7.85 6.68
N ALA A 13 8.96 -8.27 7.20
CA ALA A 13 10.02 -8.87 6.41
C ALA A 13 9.61 -10.21 5.78
N ALA A 14 8.72 -10.98 6.42
CA ALA A 14 8.23 -12.24 5.88
C ALA A 14 7.36 -11.98 4.63
N MET A 15 6.41 -11.04 4.73
CA MET A 15 5.59 -10.63 3.60
C MET A 15 6.41 -10.04 2.45
N LEU A 16 7.42 -9.21 2.75
CA LEU A 16 8.34 -8.72 1.71
C LEU A 16 9.04 -9.88 0.99
N SER A 17 9.53 -10.87 1.73
CA SER A 17 10.17 -12.07 1.17
C SER A 17 9.21 -12.88 0.29
N GLU A 18 7.97 -13.09 0.72
CA GLU A 18 6.92 -13.77 -0.07
C GLU A 18 6.62 -13.04 -1.39
N LEU A 19 6.68 -11.71 -1.38
CA LEU A 19 6.48 -10.87 -2.57
C LEU A 19 7.73 -10.76 -3.45
N ALA A 20 8.83 -11.41 -3.05
CA ALA A 20 10.17 -11.33 -3.63
C ALA A 20 10.75 -9.91 -3.60
N MET A 21 10.41 -9.13 -2.58
CA MET A 21 10.82 -7.74 -2.36
C MET A 21 11.77 -7.61 -1.17
N THR A 22 12.45 -6.47 -1.08
CA THR A 22 13.26 -6.08 0.08
C THR A 22 12.77 -4.76 0.63
N ALA A 23 13.20 -4.40 1.84
CA ALA A 23 12.88 -3.08 2.44
C ALA A 23 13.37 -1.89 1.59
N GLY A 24 14.28 -2.11 0.64
CA GLY A 24 14.75 -1.09 -0.30
C GLY A 24 13.65 -0.54 -1.22
N ILE A 25 12.53 -1.25 -1.40
CA ILE A 25 11.39 -0.74 -2.19
C ILE A 25 10.83 0.58 -1.65
N HIS A 26 10.98 0.82 -0.35
CA HIS A 26 10.52 2.03 0.33
C HIS A 26 11.42 3.25 0.10
N GLN A 27 12.61 3.05 -0.46
CA GLN A 27 13.56 4.10 -0.84
C GLN A 27 13.39 4.53 -2.30
N CYS A 28 12.39 3.99 -2.98
CA CYS A 28 12.10 4.33 -4.37
C CYS A 28 11.62 5.79 -4.49
N GLU A 29 12.36 6.61 -5.24
CA GLU A 29 11.96 7.96 -5.66
C GLU A 29 10.88 7.88 -6.76
N TRP A 30 9.74 7.31 -6.40
CA TRP A 30 8.69 6.95 -7.33
C TRP A 30 8.13 8.16 -8.08
N ARG A 31 8.13 9.35 -7.47
CA ARG A 31 7.66 10.59 -8.12
C ARG A 31 8.55 10.96 -9.28
N ASP A 32 9.86 11.07 -9.03
CA ASP A 32 10.84 11.41 -10.06
C ASP A 32 10.86 10.40 -11.21
N MET A 33 10.69 9.11 -10.90
CA MET A 33 10.57 8.05 -11.91
C MET A 33 9.32 8.23 -12.79
N LEU A 34 8.16 8.56 -12.19
CA LEU A 34 6.94 8.84 -12.96
C LEU A 34 7.11 10.08 -13.85
N ASP A 35 7.75 11.15 -13.33
CA ASP A 35 8.02 12.36 -14.10
C ASP A 35 8.94 12.10 -15.31
N GLN A 36 9.80 11.08 -15.21
CA GLN A 36 10.64 10.59 -16.30
C GLN A 36 9.94 9.61 -17.25
N GLY A 37 8.65 9.31 -17.03
CA GLY A 37 7.88 8.34 -17.81
C GLY A 37 8.26 6.88 -17.53
N LEU A 38 8.97 6.61 -16.44
CA LEU A 38 9.31 5.25 -15.99
C LEU A 38 8.19 4.69 -15.11
N VAL A 39 8.16 3.36 -14.98
CA VAL A 39 7.24 2.68 -14.06
C VAL A 39 8.01 2.26 -12.80
N PRO A 40 7.72 2.87 -11.62
CA PRO A 40 8.37 2.51 -10.37
C PRO A 40 8.08 1.06 -9.96
N GLU A 41 9.01 0.43 -9.25
CA GLU A 41 8.82 -0.92 -8.70
C GLU A 41 7.61 -0.99 -7.76
N THR A 42 7.31 0.09 -7.01
CA THR A 42 6.11 0.20 -6.17
C THR A 42 4.81 0.08 -6.96
N HIS A 43 4.79 0.57 -8.21
CA HIS A 43 3.61 0.47 -9.09
C HIS A 43 3.50 -0.92 -9.72
N LYS A 44 4.62 -1.54 -10.10
CA LYS A 44 4.63 -2.93 -10.55
C LYS A 44 4.14 -3.88 -9.46
N LEU A 45 4.57 -3.65 -8.22
CA LEU A 45 4.10 -4.42 -7.08
C LEU A 45 2.60 -4.21 -6.83
N ARG A 46 2.11 -2.96 -6.89
CA ARG A 46 0.68 -2.66 -6.83
C ARG A 46 -0.11 -3.50 -7.83
N ASP A 47 0.32 -3.53 -9.09
CA ASP A 47 -0.43 -4.21 -10.14
C ASP A 47 -0.49 -5.73 -9.89
N ARG A 48 0.59 -6.33 -9.37
CA ARG A 48 0.60 -7.74 -8.92
C ARG A 48 -0.36 -7.97 -7.75
N LEU A 49 -0.30 -7.13 -6.72
CA LEU A 49 -1.14 -7.24 -5.53
C LEU A 49 -2.63 -7.08 -5.88
N LEU A 50 -2.97 -6.16 -6.79
CA LEU A 50 -4.33 -6.01 -7.31
C LEU A 50 -4.81 -7.27 -8.03
N ALA A 51 -3.96 -7.91 -8.84
CA ALA A 51 -4.29 -9.18 -9.50
C ALA A 51 -4.53 -10.31 -8.49
N ASP A 52 -3.87 -10.28 -7.32
CA ASP A 52 -4.04 -11.23 -6.22
C ASP A 52 -5.20 -10.86 -5.26
N GLY A 53 -6.03 -9.88 -5.63
CA GLY A 53 -7.18 -9.44 -4.84
C GLY A 53 -6.82 -8.69 -3.54
N VAL A 54 -5.59 -8.20 -3.41
CA VAL A 54 -5.19 -7.33 -2.30
C VAL A 54 -5.75 -5.93 -2.54
N ASN A 55 -6.28 -5.31 -1.50
CA ASN A 55 -6.97 -4.02 -1.56
C ASN A 55 -6.13 -2.83 -1.12
N GLY A 56 -4.87 -3.07 -0.74
CA GLY A 56 -3.98 -2.01 -0.31
C GLY A 56 -2.74 -2.53 0.38
N VAL A 57 -1.90 -1.59 0.81
CA VAL A 57 -0.65 -1.87 1.51
C VAL A 57 -0.47 -0.99 2.74
N ILE A 58 0.19 -1.54 3.75
CA ILE A 58 0.79 -0.79 4.86
C ILE A 58 2.29 -0.69 4.57
N TYR A 59 2.88 0.48 4.74
CA TYR A 59 4.30 0.72 4.43
C TYR A 59 4.89 1.77 5.39
N PRO A 60 6.22 1.81 5.60
CA PRO A 60 6.83 2.76 6.52
C PRO A 60 6.66 4.21 6.01
N SER A 61 6.39 5.13 6.92
CA SER A 61 6.33 6.55 6.61
C SER A 61 7.74 7.10 6.38
N PHE A 62 7.94 7.73 5.23
CA PHE A 62 9.16 8.47 4.94
C PHE A 62 9.24 9.79 5.75
N MET A 63 8.10 10.47 5.93
CA MET A 63 8.03 11.78 6.60
C MET A 63 8.06 11.69 8.13
N SER A 64 7.72 10.53 8.70
CA SER A 64 7.64 10.33 10.15
C SER A 64 8.29 8.99 10.51
N PRO A 65 9.60 8.98 10.82
CA PRO A 65 10.32 7.76 11.16
C PRO A 65 9.64 6.99 12.30
N GLY A 66 9.41 5.69 12.10
CA GLY A 66 8.68 4.82 13.04
C GLY A 66 7.16 4.83 12.87
N GLY A 67 6.60 5.74 12.06
CA GLY A 67 5.21 5.72 11.65
C GLY A 67 4.97 4.83 10.43
N THR A 68 3.71 4.48 10.20
CA THR A 68 3.26 3.74 9.01
C THR A 68 2.26 4.57 8.22
N CYS A 69 2.22 4.31 6.92
CA CYS A 69 1.24 4.83 5.99
C CYS A 69 0.40 3.66 5.45
N VAL A 70 -0.81 3.97 5.00
CA VAL A 70 -1.68 3.03 4.31
C VAL A 70 -2.05 3.59 2.94
N ALA A 71 -1.97 2.76 1.91
CA ALA A 71 -2.50 3.04 0.58
C ALA A 71 -3.63 2.06 0.30
N LEU A 72 -4.82 2.58 -0.01
CA LEU A 72 -6.01 1.78 -0.30
C LEU A 72 -6.36 1.88 -1.79
N TRP A 73 -6.75 0.76 -2.37
CA TRP A 73 -7.18 0.63 -3.76
C TRP A 73 -8.58 0.02 -3.80
N ARG A 74 -9.44 0.55 -4.69
CA ARG A 74 -10.83 0.08 -4.88
C ARG A 74 -11.57 -0.10 -3.56
N TRP A 75 -11.84 1.01 -2.86
CA TRP A 75 -12.62 1.02 -1.63
C TRP A 75 -13.92 1.81 -1.87
N ASN A 76 -14.98 1.45 -1.15
CA ASN A 76 -16.34 1.99 -1.33
C ASN A 76 -16.95 1.80 -2.73
N GLU A 77 -16.42 0.85 -3.50
CA GLU A 77 -17.03 0.34 -4.73
C GLU A 77 -17.97 -0.85 -4.38
N ASP A 78 -18.90 -1.18 -5.29
CA ASP A 78 -19.81 -2.31 -5.10
C ASP A 78 -19.04 -3.63 -4.95
N GLY A 79 -19.25 -4.32 -3.82
CA GLY A 79 -18.55 -5.58 -3.50
C GLY A 79 -17.10 -5.42 -3.05
N ALA A 80 -16.63 -4.20 -2.80
CA ALA A 80 -15.27 -3.91 -2.36
C ALA A 80 -15.22 -3.56 -0.85
N PRO A 81 -14.01 -3.44 -0.26
CA PRO A 81 -13.86 -3.03 1.13
C PRO A 81 -14.46 -1.65 1.41
N ARG A 82 -14.93 -1.46 2.65
CA ARG A 82 -15.64 -0.24 3.06
C ARG A 82 -14.78 0.61 3.98
N LEU A 83 -14.64 1.89 3.64
CA LEU A 83 -13.99 2.91 4.45
C LEU A 83 -15.03 3.94 4.88
N GLU A 84 -15.23 4.04 6.19
CA GLU A 84 -16.09 5.06 6.81
C GLU A 84 -15.25 6.06 7.58
N VAL A 85 -15.65 7.33 7.55
CA VAL A 85 -15.12 8.33 8.48
C VAL A 85 -15.82 8.13 9.81
N VAL A 86 -15.02 7.92 10.86
CA VAL A 86 -15.51 7.87 12.24
C VAL A 86 -14.96 9.09 12.95
N ASP A 87 -15.85 9.92 13.49
CA ASP A 87 -15.51 11.01 14.38
C ASP A 87 -15.47 10.44 15.81
N PRO A 88 -14.30 10.34 16.47
CA PRO A 88 -14.19 9.74 17.79
C PRO A 88 -14.82 10.61 18.90
N ASP A 89 -15.12 11.88 18.61
CA ASP A 89 -15.72 12.82 19.56
C ASP A 89 -17.25 12.95 19.40
N ARG A 90 -17.86 12.11 18.55
CA ARG A 90 -19.32 12.00 18.37
C ARG A 90 -19.86 10.60 18.58
#